data_AF-A0A7W0TN57-F1
#
_entry.id   AF-A0A7W0TN57-F1
#
_cell.length_a   1.000
_cell.length_b   1.000
_cell.length_c   1.000
_cell.angle_alpha   90.00
_cell.angle_beta   90.00
_cell.angle_gamma   90.00
#
_symmetry.space_group_name_H-M   'P 1'
#
loop_
_entity.id
_entity.type
_entity.pdbx_description
1 polymer ?
#
loop_
_entity_poly.entity_id
_entity_poly.type
_entity_poly.pdbx_seq_one_letter_code
_entity_poly.pdbx_strand_id
1 'polypeptide(L)'
;MRSWCHRKRLPTGSRSTSGLLSAASCRYQPWGRNTVEDTKRFVADAIASWGNDPQDRYVWAGLNARADVVGLGELHVRSRRWRQGEVAYAVHTRHWGSGIATAIATQLVGFAFDRLGLHRVAATCDPRNVDSAAVLRKVGMTRRGG
;
A
#
# COMPACT_ATOMS: atom_id res chain seq x y z
N MET A 1 2.57 -10.60 -15.25
CA MET A 1 2.15 -9.25 -15.70
C MET A 1 2.03 -8.29 -14.52
N ARG A 2 2.64 -7.11 -14.60
CA ARG A 2 2.60 -6.05 -13.58
C ARG A 2 1.64 -4.96 -14.06
N SER A 3 0.59 -4.62 -13.33
CA SER A 3 -0.39 -3.65 -13.82
C SER A 3 -1.06 -2.80 -12.74
N TRP A 4 -1.48 -1.58 -13.05
CA TRP A 4 -2.21 -0.71 -12.13
C TRP A 4 -3.31 0.06 -12.86
N CYS A 5 -4.33 0.49 -12.12
CA CYS A 5 -5.46 1.28 -12.63
C CYS A 5 -5.78 2.45 -11.69
N HIS A 6 -6.45 3.46 -12.24
CA HIS A 6 -7.02 4.55 -11.46
C HIS A 6 -8.33 4.10 -10.79
N ARG A 7 -8.50 4.41 -9.50
CA ARG A 7 -9.76 4.16 -8.78
C ARG A 7 -10.66 5.40 -8.83
N LYS A 8 -11.97 5.23 -9.07
CA LYS A 8 -13.01 6.27 -8.89
C LYS A 8 -13.42 6.34 -7.40
N ARG A 9 -13.66 7.55 -6.87
CA ARG A 9 -13.97 7.80 -5.45
C ARG A 9 -15.30 7.15 -5.03
N LEU A 10 -15.36 6.56 -3.83
CA LEU A 10 -16.62 6.28 -3.10
C LEU A 10 -17.01 7.52 -2.26
N PRO A 11 -18.29 7.73 -1.90
CA PRO A 11 -18.73 8.91 -1.16
C PRO A 11 -18.10 8.96 0.24
N THR A 12 -17.53 10.10 0.64
CA THR A 12 -16.77 10.26 1.90
C THR A 12 -17.60 10.88 3.03
N GLY A 13 -17.47 10.36 4.26
CA GLY A 13 -17.99 10.95 5.49
C GLY A 13 -16.98 10.98 6.65
N SER A 14 -16.98 12.10 7.40
CA SER A 14 -16.29 12.43 8.68
C SER A 14 -14.88 13.06 8.67
N ARG A 15 -14.65 13.98 9.63
CA ARG A 15 -13.55 14.98 9.76
C ARG A 15 -12.69 14.75 11.03
N SER A 16 -11.49 15.38 11.05
CA SER A 16 -10.57 15.68 12.20
C SER A 16 -9.91 14.49 12.92
N THR A 17 -8.75 14.52 13.61
CA THR A 17 -7.57 15.39 13.87
C THR A 17 -6.54 14.49 14.58
N SER A 18 -5.34 14.19 14.03
CA SER A 18 -4.13 13.82 14.81
C SER A 18 -2.87 13.52 13.95
N GLY A 19 -1.73 14.10 14.36
CA GLY A 19 -0.52 13.36 14.78
C GLY A 19 0.42 12.68 13.78
N LEU A 20 0.01 11.54 13.21
CA LEU A 20 0.91 10.60 12.53
C LEU A 20 0.71 10.52 11.01
N LEU A 21 -0.37 11.09 10.50
CA LEU A 21 -0.67 11.14 9.07
C LEU A 21 -1.35 12.47 8.79
N SER A 22 -0.64 13.38 8.13
CA SER A 22 -1.19 14.70 7.80
C SER A 22 -2.39 14.55 6.84
N ALA A 23 -3.19 15.61 6.68
CA ALA A 23 -4.25 15.66 5.67
C ALA A 23 -3.73 15.33 4.25
N ALA A 24 -2.42 15.50 3.99
CA ALA A 24 -1.77 15.11 2.75
C ALA A 24 -1.61 13.57 2.61
N SER A 25 -1.28 12.84 3.68
CA SER A 25 -1.15 11.36 3.64
C SER A 25 -2.46 10.67 3.27
N CYS A 26 -3.57 11.16 3.84
CA CYS A 26 -4.90 10.59 3.62
C CYS A 26 -5.64 11.21 2.44
N ARG A 27 -5.06 12.23 1.77
CA ARG A 27 -5.70 12.99 0.67
C ARG A 27 -6.25 12.10 -0.44
N TYR A 28 -5.62 10.95 -0.64
CA TYR A 28 -5.93 9.98 -1.70
C TYR A 28 -6.41 8.63 -1.17
N GLN A 29 -6.61 8.49 0.15
CA GLN A 29 -7.13 7.27 0.75
C GLN A 29 -8.67 7.32 0.78
N PRO A 30 -9.37 6.21 0.45
CA PRO A 30 -10.83 6.18 0.43
C PRO A 30 -11.47 6.35 1.81
N TRP A 31 -10.71 6.10 2.89
CA TRP A 31 -11.19 6.14 4.27
C TRP A 31 -11.08 7.52 4.95
N GLY A 32 -10.58 8.54 4.25
CA GLY A 32 -10.36 9.87 4.85
C GLY A 32 -9.23 9.86 5.88
N ARG A 33 -9.23 10.82 6.81
CA ARG A 33 -8.23 10.89 7.89
C ARG A 33 -8.46 9.71 8.84
N ASN A 34 -7.52 8.78 8.90
CA ASN A 34 -7.60 7.69 9.89
C ASN A 34 -7.51 8.25 11.31
N THR A 35 -8.32 7.71 12.22
CA THR A 35 -8.16 7.96 13.65
C THR A 35 -7.03 7.10 14.23
N VAL A 36 -6.62 7.40 15.48
CA VAL A 36 -5.69 6.52 16.23
C VAL A 36 -6.31 5.13 16.38
N GLU A 37 -7.62 5.04 16.57
CA GLU A 37 -8.34 3.77 16.70
C GLU A 37 -8.34 2.98 15.39
N ASP A 38 -8.55 3.64 14.25
CA ASP A 38 -8.43 2.98 12.93
C ASP A 38 -7.02 2.44 12.70
N THR A 39 -6.00 3.18 13.18
CA THR A 39 -4.60 2.75 13.08
C THR A 39 -4.35 1.53 13.97
N LYS A 40 -4.83 1.54 15.22
CA LYS A 40 -4.72 0.40 16.14
C LYS A 40 -5.42 -0.83 15.58
N ARG A 41 -6.65 -0.69 15.07
CA ARG A 41 -7.40 -1.77 14.42
C ARG A 41 -6.64 -2.32 13.21
N PHE A 42 -6.15 -1.45 12.34
CA PHE A 42 -5.33 -1.86 11.20
C PHE A 42 -4.10 -2.68 11.63
N VAL A 43 -3.38 -2.23 12.66
CA VAL A 43 -2.19 -2.93 13.16
C VAL A 43 -2.58 -4.29 13.77
N ALA A 44 -3.64 -4.35 14.56
CA ALA A 44 -4.14 -5.60 15.13
C ALA A 44 -4.54 -6.59 14.02
N ASP A 45 -5.30 -6.14 13.03
CA ASP A 45 -5.71 -6.96 11.88
C ASP A 45 -4.50 -7.43 11.05
N ALA A 46 -3.51 -6.54 10.87
CA ALA A 46 -2.28 -6.85 10.16
C ALA A 46 -1.52 -7.96 10.89
N ILE A 47 -1.33 -7.85 12.21
CA ILE A 47 -0.66 -8.89 13.03
C ILE A 47 -1.44 -10.20 12.96
N ALA A 48 -2.75 -10.17 13.17
CA ALA A 48 -3.60 -11.37 13.15
C ALA A 48 -3.50 -12.11 11.81
N SER A 49 -3.42 -11.38 10.68
CA SER A 49 -3.35 -11.99 9.35
C SER A 49 -2.11 -12.83 9.08
N TRP A 50 -1.03 -12.67 9.85
CA TRP A 50 0.15 -13.53 9.78
C TRP A 50 -0.10 -14.95 10.31
N GLY A 51 -1.16 -15.14 11.13
CA GLY A 51 -1.56 -16.45 11.64
C GLY A 51 -2.54 -17.21 10.74
N ASN A 52 -2.96 -16.63 9.61
CA ASN A 52 -3.92 -17.28 8.71
C ASN A 52 -3.28 -18.47 7.99
N ASP A 53 -4.04 -19.55 7.82
CA ASP A 53 -3.68 -20.68 6.95
C ASP A 53 -4.76 -20.94 5.89
N PRO A 54 -4.48 -20.72 4.60
CA PRO A 54 -3.22 -20.22 4.06
C PRO A 54 -3.10 -18.69 4.19
N GLN A 55 -1.91 -18.19 4.57
CA GLN A 55 -1.67 -16.75 4.73
C GLN A 55 -1.87 -15.98 3.42
N ASP A 56 -2.86 -15.11 3.35
CA ASP A 56 -3.21 -14.35 2.16
C ASP A 56 -2.86 -12.85 2.24
N ARG A 57 -2.51 -12.36 3.43
CA ARG A 57 -2.17 -10.96 3.67
C ARG A 57 -0.82 -10.84 4.37
N TYR A 58 0.02 -9.98 3.81
CA TYR A 58 1.38 -9.70 4.29
C TYR A 58 1.53 -8.20 4.46
N VAL A 59 1.76 -7.76 5.69
CA VAL A 59 1.93 -6.35 6.03
C VAL A 59 3.28 -6.16 6.71
N TRP A 60 4.06 -5.20 6.22
CA TRP A 60 5.36 -4.84 6.78
C TRP A 60 5.43 -3.34 7.09
N ALA A 61 6.09 -3.02 8.20
CA ALA A 61 6.50 -1.66 8.51
C ALA A 61 7.82 -1.33 7.79
N GLY A 62 7.88 -0.18 7.14
CA GLY A 62 9.14 0.41 6.67
C GLY A 62 9.79 1.17 7.82
N LEU A 63 11.00 0.78 8.19
CA LEU A 63 11.77 1.39 9.28
C LEU A 63 12.93 2.22 8.73
N ASN A 64 13.28 3.31 9.41
CA ASN A 64 14.54 4.03 9.16
C ASN A 64 15.69 3.41 9.99
N ALA A 65 16.90 3.98 9.87
CA ALA A 65 18.07 3.52 10.63
C ALA A 65 17.95 3.65 12.16
N ARG A 66 16.98 4.43 12.67
CA ARG A 66 16.68 4.60 14.09
C ARG A 66 15.52 3.70 14.57
N ALA A 67 15.05 2.79 13.71
CA ALA A 67 13.88 1.95 13.93
C ALA A 67 12.54 2.72 14.05
N ASP A 68 12.47 3.97 13.58
CA ASP A 68 11.19 4.67 13.47
C ASP A 68 10.41 4.16 12.26
N VAL A 69 9.10 4.02 12.41
CA VAL A 69 8.19 3.69 11.30
C VAL A 69 8.06 4.88 10.36
N VAL A 70 8.54 4.73 9.13
CA VAL A 70 8.49 5.75 8.07
C VAL A 70 7.46 5.44 6.98
N GLY A 71 6.94 4.22 6.95
CA GLY A 71 5.92 3.80 6.00
C GLY A 71 5.41 2.39 6.28
N LEU A 72 4.53 1.92 5.41
CA LEU A 72 4.00 0.57 5.42
C LEU A 72 3.88 0.03 4.00
N GLY A 73 4.01 -1.29 3.88
CA GLY A 73 3.74 -2.03 2.66
C GLY A 73 2.78 -3.17 2.93
N GLU A 74 1.84 -3.40 2.02
CA GLU A 74 0.90 -4.51 2.09
C GLU A 74 0.89 -5.26 0.75
N LEU A 75 0.92 -6.59 0.81
CA LEU A 75 0.63 -7.49 -0.29
C LEU A 75 -0.54 -8.40 0.12
N HIS A 76 -1.58 -8.43 -0.69
CA HIS A 76 -2.73 -9.29 -0.51
C HIS A 76 -2.84 -10.26 -1.69
N VAL A 77 -2.78 -11.57 -1.43
CA VAL A 77 -3.03 -12.64 -2.39
C VAL A 77 -4.53 -12.71 -2.68
N ARG A 78 -4.97 -12.12 -3.79
CA ARG A 78 -6.37 -12.06 -4.20
C ARG A 78 -6.88 -13.39 -4.76
N SER A 79 -5.99 -14.20 -5.32
CA SER A 79 -6.34 -15.53 -5.81
C SER A 79 -5.11 -16.41 -5.89
N ARG A 80 -5.06 -17.49 -5.09
CA ARG A 80 -4.01 -18.52 -5.21
C ARG A 80 -4.17 -19.32 -6.51
N ARG A 81 -5.40 -19.71 -6.84
CA ARG A 81 -5.75 -20.42 -8.09
C ARG A 81 -5.21 -19.70 -9.33
N TRP A 82 -5.42 -18.39 -9.41
CA TRP A 82 -4.99 -17.58 -10.55
C TRP A 82 -3.64 -16.88 -10.35
N ARG A 83 -2.98 -17.13 -9.20
CA ARG A 83 -1.69 -16.53 -8.83
C ARG A 83 -1.72 -15.01 -8.95
N GLN A 84 -2.73 -14.38 -8.35
CA GLN A 84 -2.95 -12.94 -8.40
C GLN A 84 -2.81 -12.31 -7.01
N GLY A 85 -2.21 -11.12 -6.97
CA GLY A 85 -2.13 -10.31 -5.76
C GLY A 85 -2.29 -8.83 -6.04
N GLU A 86 -2.44 -8.06 -4.97
CA GLU A 86 -2.51 -6.62 -4.99
C GLU A 86 -1.51 -6.05 -3.98
N VAL A 87 -0.76 -5.03 -4.40
CA VAL A 87 0.17 -4.30 -3.53
C VAL A 87 -0.37 -2.92 -3.20
N ALA A 88 -0.14 -2.50 -1.96
CA ALA A 88 -0.41 -1.16 -1.46
C ALA A 88 0.78 -0.68 -0.62
N TYR A 89 1.00 0.64 -0.58
CA TYR A 89 2.03 1.24 0.26
C TYR A 89 1.60 2.63 0.71
N ALA A 90 2.10 3.05 1.87
CA ALA A 90 1.97 4.41 2.35
C ALA A 90 3.28 4.86 3.00
N VAL A 91 3.61 6.13 2.86
CA VAL A 91 4.80 6.74 3.46
C VAL A 91 4.38 7.98 4.23
N HIS A 92 4.95 8.15 5.41
CA HIS A 92 4.71 9.31 6.25
C HIS A 92 5.13 10.59 5.51
N THR A 93 4.32 11.65 5.55
CA THR A 93 4.51 12.84 4.69
C THR A 93 5.83 13.56 4.85
N ARG A 94 6.43 13.50 6.05
CA ARG A 94 7.79 14.05 6.30
C ARG A 94 8.88 13.37 5.48
N HIS A 95 8.61 12.20 4.91
CA HIS A 95 9.57 11.42 4.14
C HIS A 95 9.19 11.31 2.65
N TRP A 96 8.25 12.13 2.16
CA TRP A 96 7.96 12.17 0.72
C TRP A 96 9.17 12.68 -0.06
N GLY A 97 9.28 12.28 -1.34
CA GLY A 97 10.41 12.64 -2.19
C GLY A 97 11.73 11.89 -1.90
N SER A 98 11.81 11.11 -0.82
CA SER A 98 13.04 10.41 -0.40
C SER A 98 13.26 9.03 -1.04
N GLY A 99 12.35 8.58 -1.93
CA GLY A 99 12.44 7.25 -2.55
C GLY A 99 11.93 6.08 -1.70
N ILE A 100 11.53 6.30 -0.44
CA ILE A 100 11.04 5.23 0.46
C ILE A 100 9.85 4.47 -0.14
N ALA A 101 8.89 5.18 -0.77
CA ALA A 101 7.75 4.53 -1.42
C ALA A 101 8.17 3.58 -2.54
N THR A 102 9.20 3.96 -3.32
CA THR A 102 9.78 3.09 -4.36
C THR A 102 10.47 1.90 -3.74
N ALA A 103 11.24 2.07 -2.66
CA ALA A 103 11.88 0.95 -1.97
C ALA A 103 10.85 -0.08 -1.46
N ILE A 104 9.79 0.39 -0.79
CA ILE A 104 8.70 -0.47 -0.31
C ILE A 104 8.02 -1.19 -1.49
N ALA A 105 7.61 -0.44 -2.53
CA ALA A 105 6.92 -1.03 -3.67
C ALA A 105 7.80 -2.06 -4.42
N THR A 106 9.09 -1.81 -4.58
CA THR A 106 10.04 -2.76 -5.19
C THR A 106 10.08 -4.06 -4.40
N GLN A 107 10.20 -3.99 -3.08
CA GLN A 107 10.27 -5.17 -2.21
C GLN A 107 8.96 -5.97 -2.25
N LEU A 108 7.81 -5.30 -2.16
CA LEU A 108 6.50 -5.96 -2.25
C LEU A 108 6.32 -6.70 -3.58
N VAL A 109 6.67 -6.03 -4.68
CA VAL A 109 6.52 -6.61 -6.01
C VAL A 109 7.52 -7.76 -6.21
N GLY A 110 8.78 -7.61 -5.79
CA GLY A 110 9.76 -8.70 -5.81
C GLY A 110 9.28 -9.91 -5.01
N PHE A 111 8.87 -9.71 -3.76
CA PHE A 111 8.32 -10.77 -2.91
C PHE A 111 7.13 -11.48 -3.56
N ALA A 112 6.20 -10.73 -4.14
CA ALA A 112 5.04 -11.29 -4.83
C ALA A 112 5.42 -12.25 -5.96
N PHE A 113 6.40 -11.90 -6.79
CA PHE A 113 6.83 -12.76 -7.91
C PHE A 113 7.78 -13.86 -7.47
N ASP A 114 8.81 -13.52 -6.69
CA ASP A 114 9.96 -14.38 -6.43
C ASP A 114 9.68 -15.36 -5.28
N ARG A 115 8.90 -14.95 -4.27
CA ARG A 115 8.63 -15.76 -3.08
C ARG A 115 7.26 -16.41 -3.10
N LEU A 116 6.22 -15.68 -3.52
CA LEU A 116 4.86 -16.23 -3.59
C LEU A 116 4.52 -16.84 -4.96
N GLY A 117 5.40 -16.66 -5.96
CA GLY A 117 5.16 -17.16 -7.30
C GLY A 117 3.93 -16.55 -7.94
N LEU A 118 3.52 -15.32 -7.64
CA LEU A 118 2.35 -14.72 -8.28
C LEU A 118 2.64 -14.46 -9.77
N HIS A 119 1.66 -14.68 -10.63
CA HIS A 119 1.73 -14.37 -12.07
C HIS A 119 1.29 -12.94 -12.36
N ARG A 120 0.45 -12.36 -11.52
CA ARG A 120 -0.09 -11.02 -11.72
C ARG A 120 -0.16 -10.24 -10.44
N VAL A 121 0.37 -9.03 -10.47
CA VAL A 121 0.30 -8.08 -9.35
C VAL A 121 -0.40 -6.81 -9.81
N ALA A 122 -1.43 -6.44 -9.08
CA ALA A 122 -2.21 -5.23 -9.26
C ALA A 122 -1.81 -4.15 -8.23
N ALA A 123 -2.05 -2.89 -8.57
CA ALA A 123 -2.10 -1.81 -7.61
C ALA A 123 -3.19 -0.82 -8.04
N THR A 124 -3.76 -0.11 -7.07
CA THR A 124 -4.68 0.99 -7.34
C THR A 124 -4.10 2.30 -6.83
N CYS A 125 -4.34 3.37 -7.58
CA CYS A 125 -3.93 4.73 -7.20
C CYS A 125 -5.07 5.71 -7.51
N ASP A 126 -5.12 6.82 -6.78
CA ASP A 126 -5.94 7.96 -7.20
C ASP A 126 -5.27 8.63 -8.42
N PRO A 127 -6.01 8.92 -9.51
CA PRO A 127 -5.44 9.59 -10.69
C PRO A 127 -4.79 10.95 -10.40
N ARG A 128 -5.18 11.61 -9.31
CA ARG A 128 -4.57 12.88 -8.86
C ARG A 128 -3.30 12.68 -8.06
N ASN A 129 -2.94 11.43 -7.72
CA ASN A 129 -1.71 11.09 -6.99
C ASN A 129 -0.59 10.79 -7.99
N VAL A 130 -0.03 11.86 -8.57
CA VAL A 130 1.06 11.81 -9.56
C VAL A 130 2.32 11.14 -9.01
N ASP A 131 2.55 11.22 -7.71
CA ASP A 131 3.73 10.64 -7.06
C ASP A 131 3.63 9.12 -6.91
N SER A 132 2.49 8.61 -6.43
CA SER A 132 2.22 7.17 -6.42
C SER A 132 2.26 6.60 -7.84
N ALA A 133 1.77 7.39 -8.80
CA ALA A 133 1.85 7.09 -10.21
C ALA A 133 3.28 6.98 -10.75
N ALA A 134 4.18 7.86 -10.34
CA ALA A 134 5.59 7.77 -10.67
C ALA A 134 6.24 6.53 -10.03
N VAL A 135 5.93 6.24 -8.76
CA VAL A 135 6.44 5.05 -8.06
C VAL A 135 6.04 3.76 -8.78
N LEU A 136 4.77 3.61 -9.16
CA LEU A 136 4.27 2.41 -9.83
C LEU A 136 4.94 2.18 -11.20
N ARG A 137 5.22 3.27 -11.95
CA ARG A 137 6.03 3.18 -13.18
C ARG A 137 7.47 2.76 -12.90
N LYS A 138 8.12 3.34 -11.87
CA LYS A 138 9.51 3.01 -11.50
C LYS A 138 9.70 1.54 -11.13
N VAL A 139 8.69 0.89 -10.55
CA VAL A 139 8.73 -0.55 -10.20
C VAL A 139 8.27 -1.47 -11.34
N GLY A 140 8.14 -0.93 -12.55
CA GLY A 140 7.84 -1.67 -13.77
C GLY A 140 6.37 -2.08 -13.91
N MET A 141 5.43 -1.37 -13.27
CA MET A 141 4.00 -1.62 -13.46
C MET A 141 3.45 -0.82 -14.64
N THR A 142 2.72 -1.51 -15.52
CA THR A 142 2.10 -0.89 -16.70
C THR A 142 0.70 -0.38 -16.36
N ARG A 143 0.39 0.85 -16.74
CA ARG A 143 -0.97 1.38 -16.56
C ARG A 143 -1.91 0.60 -17.47
N ARG A 144 -2.96 -0.01 -16.91
CA ARG A 144 -4.05 -0.55 -17.71
C ARG A 144 -4.82 0.63 -18.29
N GLY A 145 -4.83 0.73 -19.61
CA GLY A 145 -5.72 1.66 -20.33
C GLY A 145 -7.16 1.33 -19.98
N GLY A 146 -7.93 2.38 -19.70
CA GLY A 146 -9.38 2.36 -19.67
C GLY A 146 -9.87 3.32 -20.74
#